data_AF-A0A376VF51-F1
#
_entry.id   AF-A0A376VF51-F1
#
_cell.length_a   1.000
_cell.length_b   1.000
_cell.length_c   1.000
_cell.angle_alpha   90.00
_cell.angle_beta   90.00
_cell.angle_gamma   90.00
#
_symmetry.space_group_name_H-M   'P 1'
#
loop_
_entity.id
_entity.type
_entity.pdbx_description
1 polymer ?
#
loop_
_entity_poly.entity_id
_entity_poly.type
_entity_poly.pdbx_seq_one_letter_code
_entity_poly.pdbx_strand_id
1 'polypeptide(L)'
;MNSSRCFRIRPNWLTLQRLNDTQYEARVPVSNSFAPNITFSVLYTRNGQYSFQNAGIKVAVPQLDIRVKTDKTHYQPGELVNVELTSSLKGKPVSAQLTVGVVDEMIYALQPEIAPNIGKFFYPLGRNNVRTSSSLSFISYDQALSSEPVAPGATNRSERRVKMLERPRREEVDTAAWMPSLTTDKQGKAYFTFLMPDSLTRWRITARGMNGDGLVGQGRAYLRSEKIST
;
A
#
# COMPACT_ATOMS: atom_id res chain seq x y z
N MET A 1 2.23 55.09 -15.11
CA MET A 1 1.49 54.94 -13.85
C MET A 1 0.28 54.04 -14.11
N ASN A 2 0.37 52.76 -13.73
CA ASN A 2 -0.76 51.99 -13.20
C ASN A 2 -0.28 50.60 -12.81
N SER A 3 -0.13 50.41 -11.50
CA SER A 3 0.26 49.16 -10.88
C SER A 3 -0.81 48.10 -11.14
N SER A 4 -0.43 47.00 -11.78
CA SER A 4 -1.22 45.77 -11.74
C SER A 4 -1.23 45.29 -10.29
N ARG A 5 -2.31 45.62 -9.56
CA ARG A 5 -2.57 45.03 -8.24
C ARG A 5 -2.86 43.56 -8.45
N CYS A 6 -1.82 42.74 -8.39
CA CYS A 6 -1.95 41.31 -8.20
C CYS A 6 -2.70 41.12 -6.88
N PHE A 7 -3.93 40.63 -6.97
CA PHE A 7 -4.83 40.43 -5.84
C PHE A 7 -4.16 39.41 -4.91
N ARG A 8 -3.49 39.92 -3.87
CA ARG A 8 -2.73 39.11 -2.92
C ARG A 8 -3.72 38.52 -1.92
N ILE A 9 -4.51 37.55 -2.38
CA ILE A 9 -5.15 36.59 -1.47
C ILE A 9 -3.96 35.90 -0.82
N ARG A 10 -3.69 36.22 0.46
CA ARG A 10 -2.79 35.41 1.28
C ARG A 10 -3.65 34.31 1.87
N PRO A 11 -3.75 33.13 1.25
CA PRO A 11 -4.32 32.00 1.94
C PRO A 11 -3.54 31.77 3.24
N ASN A 12 -4.25 31.57 4.35
CA ASN A 12 -3.63 31.22 5.65
C ASN A 12 -2.85 29.90 5.61
N TRP A 13 -2.87 29.17 4.49
CA TRP A 13 -2.20 27.90 4.27
C TRP A 13 -0.91 27.99 3.43
N LEU A 14 -0.49 29.17 2.93
CA LEU A 14 0.77 29.31 2.19
C LEU A 14 1.48 30.62 2.55
N THR A 15 2.70 30.51 3.06
CA THR A 15 3.56 31.69 3.28
C THR A 15 4.66 31.70 2.23
N LEU A 16 4.79 32.82 1.51
CA LEU A 16 5.85 33.02 0.51
C LEU A 16 6.77 34.16 0.96
N GLN A 17 8.05 33.87 1.15
CA GLN A 17 9.09 34.83 1.50
C GLN A 17 10.08 34.96 0.35
N ARG A 18 10.34 36.19 -0.10
CA ARG A 18 11.41 36.47 -1.07
C ARG A 18 12.74 36.46 -0.34
N LEU A 19 13.67 35.60 -0.75
CA LEU A 19 15.02 35.52 -0.17
C LEU A 19 15.98 36.45 -0.90
N ASN A 20 15.89 36.51 -2.23
CA ASN A 20 16.65 37.42 -3.09
C ASN A 20 15.90 37.66 -4.42
N ASP A 21 16.58 38.20 -5.42
CA ASP A 21 15.94 38.53 -6.70
C ASP A 21 15.46 37.31 -7.50
N THR A 22 16.00 36.11 -7.24
CA THR A 22 15.75 34.88 -8.00
C THR A 22 15.17 33.74 -7.17
N GLN A 23 15.15 33.86 -5.83
CA GLN A 23 14.75 32.80 -4.91
C GLN A 23 13.59 33.21 -4.01
N TYR A 24 12.63 32.29 -3.89
CA TYR A 24 11.47 32.40 -3.00
C TYR A 24 11.39 31.15 -2.14
N GLU A 25 11.16 31.34 -0.84
CA GLU A 25 10.82 30.28 0.10
C GLU A 25 9.30 30.17 0.21
N ALA A 26 8.76 28.98 -0.05
CA ALA A 26 7.36 28.66 0.14
C ALA A 26 7.20 27.73 1.35
N ARG A 27 6.48 28.17 2.38
CA ARG A 27 6.12 27.34 3.54
C ARG A 27 4.68 26.89 3.43
N VAL A 28 4.50 25.58 3.35
CA VAL A 28 3.20 24.90 3.28
C VAL A 28 3.04 24.08 4.56
N PRO A 29 2.06 24.40 5.43
CA PRO A 29 1.77 23.59 6.61
C PRO A 29 1.15 22.27 6.14
N VAL A 30 1.80 21.14 6.41
CA VAL A 30 1.29 19.82 6.01
C VAL A 30 0.49 19.21 7.15
N SER A 31 -0.78 18.91 6.91
CA SER A 31 -1.67 18.22 7.85
C SER A 31 -1.95 16.78 7.42
N ASN A 32 -2.50 15.95 8.33
CA ASN A 32 -2.86 14.56 8.01
C ASN A 32 -3.97 14.46 6.94
N SER A 33 -4.80 15.49 6.76
CA SER A 33 -5.84 15.53 5.72
C SER A 33 -5.28 15.58 4.30
N PHE A 34 -3.98 15.81 4.15
CA PHE A 34 -3.28 15.85 2.87
C PHE A 34 -2.69 14.49 2.46
N ALA A 35 -2.91 13.46 3.27
CA ALA A 35 -2.66 12.08 2.89
C ALA A 35 -3.43 11.70 1.61
N PRO A 36 -2.84 10.90 0.70
CA PRO A 36 -1.51 10.31 0.77
C PRO A 36 -0.39 11.18 0.16
N ASN A 37 -0.75 12.24 -0.58
CA ASN A 37 0.20 13.16 -1.20
C ASN A 37 -0.46 14.49 -1.61
N ILE A 38 0.38 15.52 -1.73
CA ILE A 38 0.04 16.81 -2.33
C ILE A 38 0.91 17.07 -3.54
N THR A 39 0.44 17.91 -4.45
CA THR A 39 1.27 18.41 -5.55
C THR A 39 1.44 19.91 -5.40
N PHE A 40 2.68 20.37 -5.37
CA PHE A 40 3.03 21.77 -5.39
C PHE A 40 3.45 22.16 -6.79
N SER A 41 2.69 23.06 -7.41
CA SER A 41 2.90 23.52 -8.77
C SER A 41 3.30 25.00 -8.75
N VAL A 42 4.36 25.35 -9.47
CA VAL A 42 4.82 26.74 -9.61
C VAL A 42 4.85 27.09 -11.09
N LEU A 43 4.22 28.21 -11.42
CA LEU A 43 4.27 28.85 -12.73
C LEU A 43 4.96 30.21 -12.59
N TYR A 44 6.00 30.44 -13.36
CA TYR A 44 6.69 31.73 -13.44
C TYR A 44 6.75 32.20 -14.89
N THR A 45 6.42 33.47 -15.13
CA THR A 45 6.46 34.09 -16.46
C THR A 45 7.45 35.26 -16.48
N ARG A 46 8.27 35.34 -17.53
CA ARG A 46 9.19 36.47 -17.77
C ARG A 46 9.42 36.63 -19.28
N ASN A 47 9.30 37.85 -19.80
CA ASN A 47 9.58 38.19 -21.20
C ASN A 47 8.84 37.28 -22.22
N GLY A 48 7.57 36.97 -21.99
CA GLY A 48 6.78 36.11 -22.89
C GLY A 48 7.11 34.60 -22.82
N GLN A 49 8.06 34.19 -21.97
CA GLN A 49 8.37 32.80 -21.66
C GLN A 49 7.76 32.42 -20.32
N TYR A 50 7.39 31.15 -20.13
CA TYR A 50 7.04 30.64 -18.81
C TYR A 50 7.77 29.34 -18.48
N SER A 51 7.97 29.14 -17.18
CA SER A 51 8.46 27.89 -16.60
C SER A 51 7.37 27.33 -15.70
N PHE A 52 7.06 26.04 -15.88
CA PHE A 52 6.09 25.31 -15.07
C PHE A 52 6.79 24.11 -14.45
N GLN A 53 6.71 24.01 -13.13
CA GLN A 53 7.32 22.91 -12.37
C GLN A 53 6.32 22.33 -11.39
N ASN A 54 6.32 21.00 -11.29
CA ASN A 54 5.49 20.24 -10.36
C ASN A 54 6.37 19.43 -9.43
N ALA A 55 6.10 19.51 -8.14
CA ALA A 55 6.71 18.66 -7.12
C ALA A 55 5.61 17.89 -6.37
N GLY A 56 5.66 16.57 -6.44
CA GLY A 56 4.81 15.70 -5.61
C GLY A 56 5.44 15.54 -4.22
N ILE A 57 4.69 15.85 -3.17
CA ILE A 57 5.13 15.71 -1.78
C ILE A 57 4.31 14.59 -1.14
N LYS A 58 4.99 13.54 -0.68
CA LYS A 58 4.36 12.42 0.01
C LYS A 58 3.99 12.82 1.43
N VAL A 59 2.76 12.54 1.83
CA VAL A 59 2.29 12.76 3.20
C VAL A 59 2.12 11.40 3.86
N ALA A 60 2.81 11.18 4.98
CA ALA A 60 2.80 9.89 5.66
C ALA A 60 1.43 9.63 6.28
N VAL A 61 0.82 8.49 5.92
CA VAL A 61 -0.39 7.99 6.58
C VAL A 61 0.04 7.13 7.77
N PRO A 62 -0.47 7.40 8.99
CA PRO A 62 -0.26 6.50 10.12
C PRO A 62 -0.73 5.08 9.76
N GLN A 63 0.08 4.08 10.09
CA GLN A 63 -0.28 2.68 9.89
C GLN A 63 -0.43 1.99 11.23
N LEU A 64 -1.34 1.02 11.29
CA LEU A 64 -1.49 0.16 12.44
C LEU A 64 -0.29 -0.80 12.51
N ASP A 65 0.42 -0.79 13.62
CA ASP A 65 1.48 -1.76 13.93
C ASP A 65 0.80 -3.02 14.49
N ILE A 66 0.88 -4.11 13.72
CA ILE A 66 0.35 -5.41 14.10
C ILE A 66 1.54 -6.33 14.35
N ARG A 67 1.68 -6.82 15.58
CA ARG A 67 2.71 -7.80 15.93
C ARG A 67 2.08 -9.14 16.25
N VAL A 68 2.75 -10.17 15.80
CA VAL A 68 2.38 -11.56 16.04
C VAL A 68 3.48 -12.17 16.91
N LYS A 69 3.08 -12.78 18.02
CA LYS A 69 3.99 -13.46 18.94
C LYS A 69 3.45 -14.86 19.21
N THR A 70 4.36 -15.82 19.27
CA THR A 70 4.09 -17.20 19.68
C THR A 70 4.92 -17.53 20.91
N ASP A 71 4.50 -18.53 21.67
CA ASP A 71 5.22 -18.96 22.87
C ASP A 71 6.61 -19.55 22.55
N LYS A 72 6.70 -20.26 21.42
CA LYS A 72 7.91 -20.91 20.92
C LYS A 72 8.14 -20.54 19.46
N THR A 73 9.36 -20.77 18.98
CA THR A 73 9.73 -20.62 17.56
C THR A 73 9.78 -21.96 16.82
N HIS A 74 9.88 -23.06 17.56
CA HIS A 74 9.92 -24.43 17.06
C HIS A 74 8.84 -25.25 17.78
N TYR A 75 8.12 -26.06 17.02
CA TYR A 75 7.01 -26.90 17.49
C TYR A 75 7.11 -28.29 16.86
N GLN A 76 6.58 -29.30 17.55
CA GLN A 76 6.39 -30.62 16.97
C GLN A 76 5.05 -30.72 16.23
N PRO A 77 4.93 -31.59 15.21
CA PRO A 77 3.65 -32.05 14.68
C PRO A 77 2.63 -32.38 15.78
N GLY A 78 1.40 -31.88 15.65
CA GLY A 78 0.32 -32.07 16.62
C GLY A 78 0.41 -31.20 17.88
N GLU A 79 1.50 -30.44 18.08
CA GLU A 79 1.62 -29.54 19.23
C GLU A 79 0.67 -28.34 19.11
N LEU A 80 0.08 -27.93 20.23
CA LEU A 80 -0.82 -26.79 20.28
C LEU A 80 -0.02 -25.47 20.32
N VAL A 81 -0.26 -24.61 19.34
CA VAL A 81 0.39 -23.31 19.19
C VAL A 81 -0.53 -22.22 19.73
N ASN A 82 -0.07 -21.46 20.73
CA ASN A 82 -0.74 -20.24 21.16
C ASN A 82 -0.14 -19.04 20.42
N VAL A 83 -1.01 -18.20 19.87
CA VAL A 83 -0.62 -16.99 19.16
C VAL A 83 -1.25 -15.78 19.84
N GLU A 84 -0.41 -14.83 20.23
CA GLU A 84 -0.79 -13.49 20.69
C GLU A 84 -0.62 -12.49 19.56
N LEU A 85 -1.66 -11.71 19.32
CA LEU A 85 -1.68 -10.59 18.39
C LEU A 85 -1.77 -9.30 19.17
N THR A 86 -0.95 -8.32 18.81
CA THR A 86 -1.02 -6.98 19.38
C THR A 86 -1.16 -5.93 18.29
N SER A 87 -2.11 -5.01 18.46
CA SER A 87 -2.36 -3.88 17.58
C SER A 87 -2.09 -2.57 18.31
N SER A 88 -1.26 -1.73 17.70
CA SER A 88 -0.92 -0.42 18.24
C SER A 88 -0.81 0.64 17.16
N LEU A 89 -1.13 1.88 17.51
CA LEU A 89 -0.99 3.03 16.65
C LEU A 89 -0.08 4.05 17.33
N LYS A 90 1.06 4.35 16.70
CA LYS A 90 2.09 5.25 17.26
C LYS A 90 2.48 4.86 18.71
N GLY A 91 2.59 3.56 18.97
CA GLY A 91 2.96 2.99 20.28
C GLY A 91 1.82 2.91 21.29
N LYS A 92 0.61 3.37 20.98
CA LYS A 92 -0.56 3.25 21.86
C LYS A 92 -1.40 2.03 21.46
N PRO A 93 -1.86 1.19 22.41
CA PRO A 93 -2.74 0.06 22.09
C PRO A 93 -4.07 0.56 21.53
N VAL A 94 -4.57 -0.08 20.48
CA VAL A 94 -5.83 0.28 19.81
C VAL A 94 -6.57 -0.98 19.40
N SER A 95 -7.89 -1.00 19.59
CA SER A 95 -8.75 -2.10 19.12
C SER A 95 -8.81 -2.13 17.58
N ALA A 96 -8.63 -3.31 16.99
CA ALA A 96 -8.63 -3.53 15.56
C ALA A 96 -9.32 -4.85 15.20
N GLN A 97 -9.92 -4.88 14.01
CA GLN A 97 -10.41 -6.11 13.38
C GLN A 97 -9.28 -6.69 12.52
N LEU A 98 -8.94 -7.93 12.81
CA LEU A 98 -7.83 -8.66 12.21
C LEU A 98 -8.34 -9.90 11.46
N THR A 99 -7.70 -10.17 10.34
CA THR A 99 -7.78 -11.41 9.60
C THR A 99 -6.40 -12.06 9.62
N VAL A 100 -6.34 -13.33 9.97
CA VAL A 100 -5.07 -14.05 10.20
C VAL A 100 -5.06 -15.34 9.42
N GLY A 101 -3.99 -15.56 8.64
CA GLY A 101 -3.73 -16.82 7.96
C GLY A 101 -2.39 -17.40 8.38
N VAL A 102 -2.35 -18.71 8.60
CA VAL A 102 -1.13 -19.47 8.85
C VAL A 102 -0.93 -20.44 7.68
N VAL A 103 0.09 -20.19 6.87
CA VAL A 103 0.31 -20.86 5.59
C VAL A 103 1.74 -21.38 5.51
N ASP A 104 1.96 -22.50 4.84
CA ASP A 104 3.30 -23.03 4.59
C ASP A 104 4.14 -22.02 3.77
N GLU A 105 5.35 -21.70 4.25
CA GLU A 105 6.26 -20.78 3.57
C GLU A 105 6.73 -21.33 2.21
N MET A 106 6.76 -22.65 2.02
CA MET A 106 7.19 -23.27 0.77
C MET A 106 6.28 -22.92 -0.41
N ILE A 107 5.01 -22.60 -0.16
CA ILE A 107 4.09 -22.11 -1.19
C ILE A 107 4.56 -20.75 -1.72
N TYR A 108 5.10 -19.90 -0.86
CA TYR A 108 5.62 -18.58 -1.25
C TYR A 108 6.96 -18.64 -1.97
N ALA A 109 7.69 -19.75 -1.85
CA ALA A 109 8.88 -20.01 -2.67
C ALA A 109 8.50 -20.33 -4.12
N LEU A 110 7.37 -21.01 -4.34
CA LEU A 110 6.83 -21.28 -5.68
C LEU A 110 6.21 -20.03 -6.31
N GLN A 111 5.43 -19.30 -5.53
CA GLN A 111 4.80 -18.07 -5.97
C GLN A 111 4.81 -17.02 -4.86
N PRO A 112 5.61 -15.95 -5.00
CA PRO A 112 5.59 -14.84 -4.06
C PRO A 112 4.19 -14.27 -3.91
N GLU A 113 3.91 -13.72 -2.72
CA GLU A 113 2.62 -13.12 -2.44
C GLU A 113 2.29 -11.99 -3.43
N ILE A 114 1.21 -12.19 -4.20
CA ILE A 114 0.75 -11.22 -5.19
C ILE A 114 0.11 -9.97 -4.56
N ALA A 115 -0.35 -10.09 -3.31
CA ALA A 115 -0.99 -9.00 -2.60
C ALA A 115 0.07 -7.95 -2.23
N PRO A 116 -0.10 -6.69 -2.66
CA PRO A 116 0.80 -5.62 -2.25
C PRO A 116 0.73 -5.40 -0.74
N ASN A 117 1.72 -4.68 -0.20
CA ASN A 117 1.64 -4.21 1.17
C ASN A 117 0.33 -3.43 1.39
N ILE A 118 -0.39 -3.74 2.47
CA ILE A 118 -1.73 -3.20 2.74
C ILE A 118 -1.77 -1.67 2.73
N GLY A 119 -0.74 -1.02 3.25
CA GLY A 119 -0.65 0.44 3.25
C GLY A 119 -0.50 1.03 1.85
N LYS A 120 0.22 0.35 0.95
CA LYS A 120 0.33 0.77 -0.46
C LYS A 120 -0.97 0.54 -1.22
N PHE A 121 -1.73 -0.50 -0.86
CA PHE A 121 -3.01 -0.83 -1.47
C PHE A 121 -4.09 0.21 -1.15
N PHE A 122 -4.25 0.54 0.14
CA PHE A 122 -5.26 1.48 0.59
C PHE A 122 -4.86 2.95 0.42
N TYR A 123 -3.56 3.25 0.44
CA TYR A 123 -3.04 4.61 0.29
C TYR A 123 -2.12 4.75 -0.94
N PRO A 124 -2.63 4.54 -2.16
CA PRO A 124 -1.86 4.78 -3.38
C PRO A 124 -1.61 6.28 -3.55
N LEU A 125 -0.47 6.66 -4.15
CA LEU A 125 -0.22 8.06 -4.47
C LEU A 125 -1.24 8.55 -5.51
N GLY A 126 -1.95 9.61 -5.19
CA GLY A 126 -2.88 10.28 -6.09
C GLY A 126 -2.15 10.91 -7.27
N ARG A 127 -2.69 10.74 -8.48
CA ARG A 127 -2.17 11.41 -9.68
C ARG A 127 -2.54 12.89 -9.63
N ASN A 128 -1.63 13.75 -10.07
CA ASN A 128 -1.96 15.14 -10.32
C ASN A 128 -2.82 15.24 -11.59
N ASN A 129 -4.10 15.58 -11.43
CA ASN A 129 -5.03 15.80 -12.54
C ASN A 129 -5.23 17.29 -12.87
N VAL A 130 -4.46 18.19 -12.24
CA VAL A 130 -4.49 19.61 -12.57
C VAL A 130 -3.84 19.82 -13.94
N ARG A 131 -4.62 20.37 -14.88
CA ARG A 131 -4.15 20.79 -16.20
C ARG A 131 -4.00 22.30 -16.21
N THR A 132 -2.81 22.78 -16.56
CA THR A 132 -2.50 24.21 -16.70
C THR A 132 -2.35 24.53 -18.19
N SER A 133 -3.16 25.46 -18.69
CA SER A 133 -3.10 25.95 -20.07
C SER A 133 -2.63 27.39 -20.09
N SER A 134 -1.80 27.76 -21.07
CA SER A 134 -1.31 29.12 -21.28
C SER A 134 -1.32 29.44 -22.77
N SER A 135 -1.76 30.65 -23.14
CA SER A 135 -1.73 31.13 -24.53
C SER A 135 -0.30 31.33 -25.06
N LEU A 136 0.70 31.39 -24.17
CA LEU A 136 2.13 31.47 -24.55
C LEU A 136 2.68 30.18 -25.16
N SER A 137 1.99 29.04 -24.99
CA SER A 137 2.34 27.74 -25.58
C SER A 137 1.38 27.31 -26.69
N PHE A 138 0.69 28.26 -27.32
CA PHE A 138 -0.18 27.93 -28.44
C PHE A 138 0.67 27.53 -29.66
N ILE A 139 0.76 26.21 -29.89
CA ILE A 139 1.27 25.66 -31.14
C ILE A 139 0.06 25.46 -32.04
N SER A 140 -0.08 26.27 -33.08
CA SER A 140 -1.05 26.02 -34.15
C SER A 140 -0.60 24.79 -34.91
N TYR A 141 -1.29 23.67 -34.70
CA TYR A 141 -1.16 22.52 -35.58
C TYR A 141 -1.93 22.81 -36.87
N ASP A 142 -1.22 22.93 -37.98
CA ASP A 142 -1.81 22.75 -39.30
C ASP A 142 -2.33 21.30 -39.35
N GLN A 143 -3.63 21.13 -39.18
CA GLN A 143 -4.26 19.82 -39.14
C GLN A 143 -4.36 19.25 -40.55
N ALA A 144 -3.30 18.61 -41.00
CA ALA A 144 -3.36 17.66 -42.11
C ALA A 144 -2.56 16.41 -41.75
N LEU A 145 -3.22 15.45 -41.09
CA LEU A 145 -2.82 14.05 -41.12
C LEU A 145 -4.04 13.22 -41.47
N SER A 146 -3.96 12.60 -42.64
CA SER A 146 -4.88 11.60 -43.17
C SER A 146 -4.97 10.42 -42.22
N SER A 147 -6.19 10.05 -41.85
CA SER A 147 -6.47 8.78 -41.18
C SER A 147 -6.33 7.64 -42.20
N GLU A 148 -5.23 6.89 -42.18
CA GLU A 148 -5.23 5.56 -42.80
C GLU A 148 -5.98 4.58 -41.90
N PRO A 149 -6.98 3.84 -42.42
CA PRO A 149 -7.69 2.84 -41.63
C PRO A 149 -6.80 1.62 -41.38
N VAL A 150 -6.49 1.37 -40.11
CA VAL A 150 -5.81 0.13 -39.68
C VAL A 150 -6.86 -0.99 -39.61
N ALA A 151 -6.64 -2.06 -40.37
CA ALA A 151 -7.50 -3.25 -40.32
C ALA A 151 -7.47 -3.90 -38.93
N PRO A 152 -8.59 -4.47 -38.43
CA PRO A 152 -8.59 -5.16 -37.14
C PRO A 152 -7.66 -6.38 -37.18
N GLY A 153 -6.71 -6.46 -36.24
CA GLY A 153 -5.85 -7.62 -36.08
C GLY A 153 -6.67 -8.86 -35.67
N ALA A 154 -6.52 -9.95 -36.42
CA ALA A 154 -7.11 -11.24 -36.07
C ALA A 154 -6.53 -11.75 -34.74
N THR A 155 -7.39 -12.10 -33.79
CA THR A 155 -6.96 -12.77 -32.55
C THR A 155 -6.94 -14.28 -32.78
N ASN A 156 -5.74 -14.88 -32.79
CA ASN A 156 -5.61 -16.33 -32.70
C ASN A 156 -5.79 -16.76 -31.25
N ARG A 157 -7.02 -17.16 -30.91
CA ARG A 157 -7.31 -17.77 -29.61
C ARG A 157 -7.00 -19.27 -29.70
N SER A 158 -5.91 -19.72 -29.09
CA SER A 158 -5.69 -21.16 -28.91
C SER A 158 -6.75 -21.70 -27.95
N GLU A 159 -7.50 -22.71 -28.36
CA GLU A 159 -8.30 -23.50 -27.44
C GLU A 159 -7.38 -24.18 -26.43
N ARG A 160 -7.56 -23.84 -25.14
CA ARG A 160 -6.83 -24.49 -24.06
C ARG A 160 -7.36 -25.91 -23.92
N ARG A 161 -6.53 -26.91 -24.24
CA ARG A 161 -6.78 -28.30 -23.82
C ARG A 161 -6.83 -28.32 -22.29
N VAL A 162 -7.96 -28.77 -21.75
CA VAL A 162 -8.09 -29.09 -20.33
C VAL A 162 -7.28 -30.36 -20.08
N LYS A 163 -6.16 -30.23 -19.37
CA LYS A 163 -5.50 -31.40 -18.77
C LYS A 163 -6.22 -31.71 -17.47
N MET A 164 -7.06 -32.74 -17.48
CA MET A 164 -7.50 -33.40 -16.26
C MET A 164 -6.32 -34.21 -15.73
N LEU A 165 -5.62 -33.65 -14.75
CA LEU A 165 -4.68 -34.38 -13.90
C LEU A 165 -5.48 -34.81 -12.68
N GLU A 166 -5.89 -36.07 -12.64
CA GLU A 166 -6.31 -36.67 -11.38
C GLU A 166 -5.06 -36.77 -10.51
N ARG A 167 -4.92 -35.82 -9.60
CA ARG A 167 -3.86 -35.84 -8.60
C ARG A 167 -4.29 -36.82 -7.51
N PRO A 168 -3.47 -37.84 -7.20
CA PRO A 168 -3.62 -38.60 -5.96
C PRO A 168 -3.81 -37.60 -4.82
N ARG A 169 -4.83 -37.81 -3.98
CA ARG A 169 -5.12 -36.94 -2.84
C ARG A 169 -3.93 -37.02 -1.88
N ARG A 170 -3.01 -36.07 -1.99
CA ARG A 170 -1.93 -35.87 -1.03
C ARG A 170 -2.53 -34.98 0.05
N GLU A 171 -2.61 -35.49 1.28
CA GLU A 171 -3.00 -34.69 2.44
C GLU A 171 -1.83 -33.77 2.82
N GLU A 172 -1.60 -32.74 2.02
CA GLU A 172 -0.70 -31.65 2.36
C GLU A 172 -1.57 -30.50 2.83
N VAL A 173 -1.61 -30.30 4.14
CA VAL A 173 -2.29 -29.14 4.72
C VAL A 173 -1.43 -27.92 4.36
N ASP A 174 -1.91 -27.12 3.42
CA ASP A 174 -1.21 -25.89 2.99
C ASP A 174 -1.49 -24.71 3.93
N THR A 175 -2.60 -24.76 4.67
CA THR A 175 -3.06 -23.73 5.60
C THR A 175 -3.37 -24.35 6.95
N ALA A 176 -2.57 -24.03 7.96
CA ALA A 176 -2.75 -24.56 9.32
C ALA A 176 -3.93 -23.90 10.05
N ALA A 177 -4.18 -22.63 9.78
CA ALA A 177 -5.27 -21.88 10.43
C ALA A 177 -5.71 -20.68 9.59
N TRP A 178 -7.01 -20.39 9.65
CA TRP A 178 -7.62 -19.21 9.05
C TRP A 178 -8.62 -18.58 10.01
N MET A 179 -8.30 -17.39 10.52
CA MET A 179 -9.16 -16.59 11.38
C MET A 179 -9.71 -15.42 10.55
N PRO A 180 -10.94 -15.51 10.00
CA PRO A 180 -11.48 -14.47 9.12
C PRO A 180 -11.77 -13.17 9.85
N SER A 181 -12.17 -13.27 11.12
CA SER A 181 -12.57 -12.15 11.97
C SER A 181 -12.09 -12.39 13.39
N LEU A 182 -11.12 -11.59 13.82
CA LEU A 182 -10.61 -11.56 15.19
C LEU A 182 -10.55 -10.11 15.63
N THR A 183 -11.26 -9.76 16.71
CA THR A 183 -11.27 -8.40 17.25
C THR A 183 -10.34 -8.33 18.44
N THR A 184 -9.39 -7.40 18.42
CA THR A 184 -8.56 -7.15 19.60
C THR A 184 -9.32 -6.38 20.67
N ASP A 185 -9.01 -6.66 21.92
CA ASP A 185 -9.58 -5.97 23.08
C ASP A 185 -9.17 -4.48 23.15
N LYS A 186 -9.56 -3.81 24.25
CA LYS A 186 -9.23 -2.40 24.50
C LYS A 186 -7.73 -2.17 24.72
N GLN A 187 -6.99 -3.22 25.09
CA GLN A 187 -5.55 -3.24 25.26
C GLN A 187 -4.84 -3.58 23.93
N GLY A 188 -5.60 -3.73 22.83
CA GLY A 188 -5.07 -4.05 21.51
C GLY A 188 -4.59 -5.50 21.42
N LYS A 189 -5.09 -6.42 22.25
CA LYS A 189 -4.67 -7.83 22.26
C LYS A 189 -5.74 -8.76 21.72
N ALA A 190 -5.33 -9.79 21.01
CA ALA A 190 -6.17 -10.93 20.67
C ALA A 190 -5.36 -12.23 20.72
N TYR A 191 -6.06 -13.34 20.93
CA TYR A 191 -5.44 -14.65 21.07
C TYR A 191 -6.19 -15.66 20.20
N PHE A 192 -5.44 -16.58 19.60
CA PHE A 192 -6.01 -17.77 18.98
C PHE A 192 -5.03 -18.94 19.09
N THR A 193 -5.57 -20.14 18.92
CA THR A 193 -4.79 -21.38 19.00
C THR A 193 -5.02 -22.24 17.77
N PHE A 194 -4.01 -23.01 17.38
CA PHE A 194 -4.14 -24.01 16.32
C PHE A 194 -3.20 -25.19 16.58
N LEU A 195 -3.49 -26.34 15.98
CA LEU A 195 -2.63 -27.52 16.04
C LEU A 195 -1.57 -27.43 14.93
N MET A 196 -0.31 -27.68 15.29
CA MET A 196 0.77 -27.73 14.32
C MET A 196 0.54 -28.87 13.32
N PRO A 197 0.52 -28.61 12.00
CA PRO A 197 0.36 -29.70 11.04
C PRO A 197 1.63 -30.57 10.94
N ASP A 198 1.47 -31.75 10.37
CA ASP A 198 2.53 -32.76 10.30
C ASP A 198 3.68 -32.40 9.36
N SER A 199 3.48 -31.42 8.47
CA SER A 199 4.50 -30.94 7.55
C SER A 199 5.65 -30.29 8.32
N LEU A 200 6.85 -30.84 8.15
CA LEU A 200 8.10 -30.34 8.72
C LEU A 200 8.65 -29.19 7.86
N THR A 201 8.01 -28.04 7.99
CA THR A 201 8.28 -26.83 7.21
C THR A 201 8.32 -25.59 8.11
N ARG A 202 8.67 -24.45 7.51
CA ARG A 202 8.46 -23.14 8.12
C ARG A 202 7.05 -22.68 7.80
N TRP A 203 6.30 -22.28 8.81
CA TRP A 203 4.98 -21.68 8.64
C TRP A 203 5.05 -20.18 8.79
N ARG A 204 4.30 -19.46 7.97
CA ARG A 204 4.16 -18.02 8.01
C ARG A 204 2.79 -17.63 8.54
N ILE A 205 2.78 -16.88 9.63
CA ILE A 205 1.59 -16.24 10.16
C ILE A 205 1.51 -14.84 9.56
N THR A 206 0.44 -14.53 8.84
CA THR A 206 0.18 -13.21 8.27
C THR A 206 -1.11 -12.66 8.88
N ALA A 207 -0.98 -11.54 9.58
CA ALA A 207 -2.11 -10.80 10.13
C ALA A 207 -2.30 -9.50 9.33
N ARG A 208 -3.54 -9.21 8.93
CA ARG A 208 -3.95 -7.97 8.26
C ARG A 208 -5.18 -7.42 8.96
N GLY A 209 -5.32 -6.11 9.05
CA GLY A 209 -6.48 -5.57 9.72
C GLY A 209 -6.62 -4.07 9.62
N MET A 210 -7.70 -3.57 10.23
CA MET A 210 -8.05 -2.16 10.31
C MET A 210 -8.61 -1.81 11.69
N ASN A 211 -8.40 -0.57 12.12
CA ASN A 211 -9.04 -0.03 13.32
C ASN A 211 -10.37 0.69 12.99
N GLY A 212 -11.07 1.17 14.02
CA GLY A 212 -12.32 1.92 13.86
C GLY A 212 -12.21 3.24 13.08
N ASP A 213 -11.00 3.80 12.96
CA ASP A 213 -10.73 5.02 12.18
C ASP A 213 -10.41 4.73 10.70
N GLY A 214 -10.44 3.44 10.28
CA GLY A 214 -10.09 3.02 8.93
C GLY A 214 -8.59 3.00 8.64
N LEU A 215 -7.73 3.06 9.66
CA LEU A 215 -6.28 2.89 9.52
C LEU A 215 -5.94 1.41 9.42
N VAL A 216 -5.19 1.07 8.37
CA VAL A 216 -4.83 -0.31 8.06
C VAL A 216 -3.42 -0.67 8.53
N GLY A 217 -3.21 -1.97 8.76
CA GLY A 217 -1.92 -2.53 9.15
C GLY A 217 -1.75 -3.98 8.72
N GLN A 218 -0.51 -4.43 8.69
CA GLN A 218 -0.18 -5.83 8.50
C GLN A 218 1.03 -6.22 9.35
N GLY A 219 1.02 -7.45 9.84
CA GLY A 219 2.09 -8.06 10.63
C GLY A 219 2.41 -9.45 10.10
N ARG A 220 3.66 -9.88 10.28
CA ARG A 220 4.07 -11.25 9.96
C ARG A 220 4.96 -11.82 11.05
N ALA A 221 4.80 -13.10 11.32
CA ALA A 221 5.73 -13.89 12.11
C ALA A 221 5.92 -15.26 11.46
N TYR A 222 6.92 -15.98 11.95
CA TYR A 222 7.28 -17.28 11.43
C TYR A 222 7.57 -18.22 12.58
N LEU A 223 7.26 -19.50 12.35
CA LEU A 223 7.56 -20.60 13.24
C LEU A 223 7.99 -21.81 12.40
N ARG A 224 8.60 -22.81 13.04
CA ARG A 224 9.07 -24.03 12.38
C ARG A 224 8.44 -25.27 13.00
N SER A 225 8.09 -26.22 12.15
CA SER A 225 7.72 -27.58 12.55
C SER A 225 8.94 -28.48 12.37
N GLU A 226 9.44 -29.06 13.47
CA GLU A 226 10.64 -29.90 13.48
C GLU A 226 10.41 -31.14 14.34
N LYS A 227 10.98 -32.28 13.95
CA LYS A 227 11.06 -33.46 14.83
C LYS A 227 12.28 -33.30 15.72
N ILE A 228 12.10 -33.41 17.04
CA ILE A 228 13.22 -33.54 17.96
C ILE A 228 13.81 -34.93 17.73
N SER A 229 15.07 -35.00 17.32
CA SER A 229 15.84 -36.24 17.30
C SER A 229 16.11 -36.66 18.74
N THR A 230 15.44 -37.71 19.19
CA THR A 230 15.81 -38.44 20.41
C THR A 230 16.96 -39.39 20.11
#